data_AF-A0A2X3AHR7-F1
#
_entry.id   AF-A0A2X3AHR7-F1
#
_cell.length_a   1.000
_cell.length_b   1.000
_cell.length_c   1.000
_cell.angle_alpha   90.00
_cell.angle_beta   90.00
_cell.angle_gamma   90.00
#
_symmetry.space_group_name_H-M   'P 1'
#
loop_
_entity.id
_entity.type
_entity.pdbx_description
1 polymer ?
#
loop_
_entity_poly.entity_id
_entity_poly.type
_entity_poly.pdbx_seq_one_letter_code
_entity_poly.pdbx_strand_id
1 'polypeptide(L)'
;MAEGWIKLYRNIQDHWIWQDPVKLKRWLDILLLVNHKENKILLGDELVTIKRGEHHTSELKLMARWGVSKTTLRRFLKLLVDEGMLELKPTKKGTTLKVTNYNDYQDFSEGEKTIKKPQKDHKETIEKPYGIPQKDHMVYTNNNEKNEKNEKNEKEGKEEASPPTSPRFYPSPIHELLAKTESLSPVSYKTFFENADIREENGAIKIKAENEFSKGAIQKYIPTLEIETNKKIEVI
;
A
#
# COMPACT_ATOMS: atom_id res chain seq x y z
N MET A 1 -22.85 -2.50 -0.17
CA MET A 1 -21.38 -2.40 -0.26
C MET A 1 -20.97 -2.70 -1.70
N ALA A 2 -19.92 -2.07 -2.22
CA ALA A 2 -19.42 -2.36 -3.56
C ALA A 2 -18.57 -3.65 -3.52
N GLU A 3 -19.23 -4.81 -3.56
CA GLU A 3 -18.54 -6.10 -3.69
C GLU A 3 -18.05 -6.27 -5.13
N GLY A 4 -16.74 -6.38 -5.32
CA GLY A 4 -16.14 -6.56 -6.64
C GLY A 4 -14.63 -6.37 -6.64
N TRP A 5 -14.05 -6.51 -7.82
CA TRP A 5 -12.66 -6.23 -8.14
C TRP A 5 -12.58 -5.59 -9.52
N ILE A 6 -11.54 -4.80 -9.77
CA ILE A 6 -11.24 -4.21 -11.08
C ILE A 6 -10.01 -4.92 -11.66
N LYS A 7 -10.02 -5.22 -12.96
CA LYS A 7 -8.79 -5.56 -13.68
C LYS A 7 -7.95 -4.29 -13.85
N LEU A 8 -6.69 -4.33 -13.44
CA LEU A 8 -5.74 -3.25 -13.69
C LEU A 8 -4.58 -3.79 -14.53
N TYR A 9 -4.39 -3.21 -15.71
CA TYR A 9 -3.35 -3.67 -16.65
C TYR A 9 -1.97 -3.15 -16.22
N ARG A 10 -0.94 -4.00 -16.26
CA ARG A 10 0.40 -3.69 -15.71
C ARG A 10 1.07 -2.47 -16.36
N ASN A 11 0.75 -2.18 -17.62
CA ASN A 11 1.19 -0.99 -18.37
C ASN A 11 0.84 0.35 -17.70
N ILE A 12 -0.01 0.37 -16.66
CA ILE A 12 -0.19 1.59 -15.85
C ILE A 12 1.12 2.05 -15.20
N GLN A 13 2.08 1.16 -14.92
CA GLN A 13 3.36 1.51 -14.31
C GLN A 13 4.24 2.37 -15.23
N ASP A 14 4.13 2.16 -16.54
CA ASP A 14 4.84 2.93 -17.57
C ASP A 14 4.11 4.24 -17.94
N HIS A 15 2.85 4.38 -17.52
CA HIS A 15 2.02 5.54 -17.80
C HIS A 15 2.41 6.76 -16.95
N TRP A 16 2.31 7.98 -17.51
CA TRP A 16 2.65 9.23 -16.81
C TRP A 16 1.89 9.42 -15.49
N ILE A 17 0.73 8.79 -15.35
CA ILE A 17 -0.13 8.89 -14.18
C ILE A 17 0.45 8.17 -12.94
N TRP A 18 1.33 7.19 -13.15
CA TRP A 18 2.03 6.47 -12.08
C TRP A 18 3.11 7.32 -11.41
N GLN A 19 3.63 8.33 -12.12
CA GLN A 19 4.68 9.23 -11.63
C GLN A 19 4.17 10.21 -10.55
N ASP A 20 2.85 10.36 -10.38
CA ASP A 20 2.25 11.19 -9.33
C ASP A 20 1.23 10.37 -8.53
N PRO A 21 1.50 10.06 -7.25
CA PRO A 21 0.63 9.22 -6.44
C PRO A 21 -0.76 9.84 -6.20
N VAL A 22 -0.86 11.17 -6.22
CA VAL A 22 -2.13 11.88 -6.06
C VAL A 22 -2.98 11.78 -7.32
N LYS A 23 -2.36 11.82 -8.51
CA LYS A 23 -3.07 11.59 -9.78
C LYS A 23 -3.46 10.13 -9.95
N LEU A 24 -2.56 9.19 -9.63
CA LEU A 24 -2.84 7.76 -9.62
C LEU A 24 -4.02 7.42 -8.70
N LYS A 25 -4.01 7.91 -7.46
CA LYS A 25 -5.11 7.72 -6.49
C LYS A 25 -6.45 8.20 -7.05
N ARG A 26 -6.50 9.38 -7.68
CA ARG A 26 -7.73 9.93 -8.27
C ARG A 26 -8.21 9.11 -9.46
N TRP A 27 -7.30 8.59 -10.28
CA TRP A 27 -7.67 7.72 -11.40
C TRP A 27 -8.22 6.37 -10.93
N LEU A 28 -7.57 5.73 -9.96
CA LEU A 28 -8.10 4.51 -9.34
C LEU A 28 -9.46 4.76 -8.67
N ASP A 29 -9.67 5.91 -8.04
CA ASP A 29 -10.96 6.30 -7.48
C ASP A 29 -12.04 6.50 -8.57
N ILE A 30 -11.71 7.04 -9.76
CA ILE A 30 -12.63 7.07 -10.91
C ILE A 30 -12.96 5.64 -11.38
N LEU A 31 -11.97 4.75 -11.51
CA LEU A 31 -12.17 3.36 -11.92
C LEU A 31 -13.05 2.56 -10.94
N LEU A 32 -13.00 2.90 -9.65
CA LEU A 32 -13.85 2.34 -8.60
C LEU A 32 -15.23 3.01 -8.49
N LEU A 33 -15.38 4.23 -9.02
CA LEU A 33 -16.65 4.97 -9.07
C LEU A 33 -17.54 4.53 -10.24
N VAL A 34 -16.95 4.17 -11.38
CA VAL A 34 -17.73 3.76 -12.57
C VAL A 34 -18.49 2.46 -12.36
N ASN A 35 -19.71 2.42 -12.91
CA ASN A 35 -20.60 1.31 -12.72
C ASN A 35 -20.09 0.05 -13.42
N HIS A 36 -19.87 -1.03 -12.67
CA HIS A 36 -19.49 -2.35 -13.22
C HIS A 36 -20.62 -3.03 -14.02
N LYS A 37 -21.87 -2.64 -13.79
CA LYS A 37 -23.08 -3.11 -14.48
C LYS A 37 -24.00 -1.92 -14.73
N GLU A 38 -24.81 -1.99 -15.77
CA GLU A 38 -25.83 -0.97 -16.04
C GLU A 38 -26.74 -0.77 -14.81
N ASN A 39 -26.98 0.48 -14.42
CA ASN A 39 -27.75 0.84 -13.24
C ASN A 39 -28.67 2.03 -13.54
N LYS A 40 -29.90 1.99 -13.01
CA LYS A 40 -30.87 3.08 -13.14
C LYS A 40 -30.85 3.91 -11.86
N ILE A 41 -30.48 5.18 -11.97
CA ILE A 41 -30.54 6.12 -10.85
C ILE A 41 -31.68 7.10 -11.05
N LEU A 42 -32.29 7.51 -9.94
CA LEU A 42 -33.25 8.60 -9.91
C LEU A 42 -32.47 9.92 -9.76
N LEU A 43 -32.61 10.85 -10.72
CA LEU A 43 -31.86 12.10 -10.77
C LEU A 43 -32.80 13.31 -10.81
N GLY A 44 -33.22 13.76 -9.64
CA GLY A 44 -34.46 14.54 -9.51
C GLY A 44 -35.64 13.61 -9.78
N ASP A 45 -36.57 14.00 -10.64
CA ASP A 45 -37.75 13.19 -10.97
C ASP A 45 -37.59 12.29 -12.21
N GLU A 46 -36.37 12.22 -12.78
CA GLU A 46 -36.08 11.45 -13.99
C GLU A 46 -35.27 10.18 -13.68
N LEU A 47 -35.73 9.04 -14.20
CA LEU A 47 -35.00 7.77 -14.18
C LEU A 47 -33.95 7.74 -15.30
N VAL A 48 -32.69 7.98 -14.92
CA VAL A 48 -31.55 7.97 -15.85
C VAL A 48 -30.86 6.61 -15.79
N THR A 49 -30.72 5.96 -16.94
CA THR A 49 -29.98 4.70 -17.07
C THR A 49 -28.50 5.00 -17.34
N ILE A 50 -27.61 4.60 -16.43
CA ILE A 50 -26.16 4.76 -16.54
C ILE A 50 -25.56 3.43 -16.98
N LYS A 51 -24.82 3.45 -18.09
CA LYS A 51 -24.23 2.24 -18.67
C LYS A 51 -23.01 1.75 -17.86
N ARG A 52 -22.57 0.52 -18.16
CA ARG A 52 -21.30 -0.01 -17.65
C ARG A 52 -20.14 0.91 -18.08
N GLY A 53 -19.20 1.16 -17.18
CA GLY A 53 -18.08 2.09 -17.40
C GLY A 53 -18.46 3.58 -17.32
N GLU A 54 -19.72 3.92 -17.03
CA GLU A 54 -20.17 5.29 -16.82
C GLU A 54 -20.48 5.57 -15.33
N HIS A 55 -20.38 6.83 -14.92
CA HIS A 55 -20.80 7.33 -13.60
C HIS A 55 -21.35 8.75 -13.71
N HIS A 56 -22.51 9.03 -13.12
CA HIS A 56 -23.05 10.39 -13.07
C HIS A 56 -22.76 11.06 -11.74
N THR A 57 -22.06 12.19 -11.77
CA THR A 57 -21.69 12.95 -10.56
C THR A 57 -21.66 14.46 -10.84
N SER A 58 -21.37 15.27 -9.83
CA SER A 58 -21.16 16.71 -10.00
C SER A 58 -19.71 17.07 -9.67
N GLU A 59 -19.21 18.15 -10.28
CA GLU A 59 -17.87 18.69 -9.95
C GLU A 59 -17.71 18.92 -8.44
N LEU A 60 -18.76 19.41 -7.78
CA LEU A 60 -18.78 19.66 -6.33
C LEU A 60 -18.60 18.38 -5.51
N LYS A 61 -19.23 17.26 -5.90
CA LYS A 61 -19.05 15.97 -5.23
C LYS A 61 -17.62 15.44 -5.37
N LEU A 62 -17.02 15.59 -6.56
CA LEU A 62 -15.61 15.21 -6.79
C LEU A 62 -14.63 16.12 -6.03
N MET A 63 -14.88 17.43 -6.00
CA MET A 63 -14.09 18.38 -5.20
C MET A 63 -14.09 18.02 -3.72
N ALA A 64 -15.26 17.75 -3.14
CA ALA A 64 -15.41 17.35 -1.75
C ALA A 64 -14.72 16.00 -1.46
N ARG A 65 -14.86 15.01 -2.34
CA ARG A 65 -14.26 13.67 -2.21
C ARG A 65 -12.73 13.70 -2.23
N TRP A 66 -12.11 14.62 -2.97
CA TRP A 66 -10.65 14.71 -3.11
C TRP A 66 -10.01 15.87 -2.33
N GLY A 67 -10.79 16.74 -1.70
CA GLY A 67 -10.29 17.94 -1.02
C GLY A 67 -9.61 18.95 -1.96
N VAL A 68 -10.11 19.10 -3.20
CA VAL A 68 -9.47 19.92 -4.25
C VAL A 68 -10.28 21.13 -4.66
N SER A 69 -9.57 22.19 -5.11
CA SER A 69 -10.19 23.32 -5.78
C SER A 69 -10.75 22.93 -7.16
N LYS A 70 -11.75 23.70 -7.61
CA LYS A 70 -12.43 23.50 -8.90
C LYS A 70 -11.47 23.53 -10.09
N THR A 71 -10.49 24.43 -10.06
CA THR A 71 -9.45 24.56 -11.09
C THR A 71 -8.57 23.31 -11.18
N THR A 72 -8.14 22.77 -10.02
CA THR A 72 -7.34 21.54 -9.95
C THR A 72 -8.12 20.33 -10.43
N LEU A 73 -9.40 20.21 -10.06
CA LEU A 73 -10.29 19.17 -10.58
C LEU A 73 -10.39 19.24 -12.11
N ARG A 74 -10.76 20.41 -12.66
CA ARG A 74 -10.94 20.59 -14.10
C ARG A 74 -9.66 20.35 -14.89
N ARG A 75 -8.51 20.80 -14.39
CA ARG A 75 -7.20 20.53 -15.02
C ARG A 75 -6.90 19.03 -15.07
N PHE A 76 -7.17 18.29 -14.00
CA PHE A 76 -6.97 16.85 -13.96
C PHE A 76 -7.94 16.10 -14.90
N LEU A 77 -9.23 16.42 -14.86
CA LEU A 77 -10.21 15.82 -15.75
C LEU A 77 -9.91 16.12 -17.22
N LYS A 78 -9.44 17.35 -17.55
CA LYS A 78 -9.03 17.69 -18.91
C LYS A 78 -7.86 16.83 -19.38
N LEU A 79 -6.82 16.65 -18.56
CA LEU A 79 -5.69 15.76 -18.91
C LEU A 79 -6.14 14.33 -19.23
N LEU A 80 -7.10 13.77 -18.48
CA LEU A 80 -7.65 12.44 -18.77
C LEU A 80 -8.46 12.38 -20.07
N VAL A 81 -9.08 13.50 -20.48
CA VAL A 81 -9.79 13.62 -21.76
C VAL A 81 -8.82 13.78 -22.93
N ASP A 82 -7.81 14.65 -22.77
CA ASP A 82 -6.78 14.92 -23.77
C ASP A 82 -5.98 13.63 -24.10
N GLU A 83 -5.75 12.78 -23.10
CA GLU A 83 -5.10 11.45 -23.22
C GLU A 83 -6.08 10.31 -23.62
N GLY A 84 -7.35 10.63 -23.91
CA GLY A 84 -8.35 9.65 -24.34
C GLY A 84 -8.80 8.63 -23.28
N MET A 85 -8.35 8.75 -22.02
CA MET A 85 -8.71 7.85 -20.92
C MET A 85 -10.17 8.01 -20.45
N LEU A 86 -10.72 9.22 -20.62
CA LEU A 86 -12.01 9.62 -20.08
C LEU A 86 -12.81 10.46 -21.09
N GLU A 87 -14.09 10.15 -21.24
CA GLU A 87 -15.08 11.01 -21.90
C GLU A 87 -15.93 11.74 -20.85
N LEU A 88 -16.14 13.04 -21.06
CA LEU A 88 -17.01 13.87 -20.21
C LEU A 88 -18.27 14.27 -20.98
N LYS A 89 -19.44 13.90 -20.48
CA LYS A 89 -20.75 14.31 -21.01
C LYS A 89 -21.42 15.28 -20.03
N PRO A 90 -21.30 16.60 -20.21
CA PRO A 90 -21.99 17.58 -19.36
C PRO A 90 -23.51 17.52 -19.59
N THR A 91 -24.28 17.64 -18.53
CA THR A 91 -25.75 17.58 -18.53
C THR A 91 -26.29 18.68 -17.60
N LYS A 92 -27.53 19.15 -17.79
CA LYS A 92 -28.14 20.19 -16.93
C LYS A 92 -28.11 19.87 -15.42
N LYS A 93 -28.10 18.58 -15.06
CA LYS A 93 -28.11 18.07 -13.67
C LYS A 93 -26.73 17.59 -13.15
N GLY A 94 -25.66 17.67 -13.94
CA GLY A 94 -24.33 17.20 -13.54
C GLY A 94 -23.40 16.86 -14.71
N THR A 95 -22.46 15.95 -14.49
CA THR A 95 -21.53 15.47 -15.52
C THR A 95 -21.46 13.95 -15.46
N THR A 96 -21.75 13.29 -16.58
CA THR A 96 -21.49 11.85 -16.72
C THR A 96 -20.04 11.65 -17.14
N LEU A 97 -19.27 10.96 -16.31
CA LEU A 97 -17.94 10.43 -16.61
C LEU A 97 -18.13 9.10 -17.34
N LYS A 98 -17.39 8.86 -18.41
CA LYS A 98 -17.29 7.56 -19.09
C LYS A 98 -15.82 7.19 -19.24
N VAL A 99 -15.41 6.03 -18.73
CA VAL A 99 -14.05 5.52 -18.95
C VAL A 99 -13.97 4.86 -20.33
N THR A 100 -13.00 5.29 -21.13
CA THR A 100 -12.77 4.76 -22.48
C THR A 100 -12.25 3.32 -22.40
N ASN A 101 -12.65 2.46 -23.34
CA ASN A 101 -12.25 1.04 -23.45
C ASN A 101 -12.50 0.21 -22.16
N TYR A 102 -13.41 0.65 -21.28
CA TYR A 102 -13.72 -0.04 -20.02
C TYR A 102 -14.20 -1.48 -20.24
N ASN A 103 -14.94 -1.75 -21.32
CA ASN A 103 -15.36 -3.12 -21.65
C ASN A 103 -14.14 -3.99 -22.02
N ASP A 104 -13.25 -3.51 -22.88
CA ASP A 104 -12.06 -4.26 -23.32
C ASP A 104 -11.14 -4.63 -22.14
N TYR A 105 -11.04 -3.75 -21.14
CA TYR A 105 -10.25 -3.98 -19.93
C TYR A 105 -10.96 -4.83 -18.86
N GLN A 106 -12.30 -4.78 -18.77
CA GLN A 106 -13.07 -5.42 -17.70
C GLN A 106 -13.88 -6.63 -18.14
N ASP A 107 -13.93 -6.96 -19.43
CA ASP A 107 -14.55 -8.20 -19.88
C ASP A 107 -13.70 -9.42 -19.53
N PHE A 108 -14.42 -10.52 -19.34
CA PHE A 108 -13.83 -11.83 -19.29
C PHE A 108 -13.87 -12.38 -20.71
N SER A 109 -12.69 -12.56 -21.31
CA SER A 109 -12.52 -13.37 -22.51
C SER A 109 -12.80 -14.85 -22.19
N GLU A 110 -14.08 -15.17 -22.00
CA GLU A 110 -14.77 -16.48 -21.95
C GLU A 110 -14.17 -17.68 -21.16
N GLY A 111 -13.01 -17.55 -20.52
CA GLY A 111 -12.34 -18.65 -19.80
C GLY A 111 -12.68 -18.78 -18.32
N GLU A 112 -12.95 -17.67 -17.62
CA GLU A 112 -13.10 -17.66 -16.16
C GLU A 112 -14.57 -17.77 -15.72
N LYS A 113 -15.11 -18.99 -15.85
CA LYS A 113 -16.45 -19.32 -15.33
C LYS A 113 -16.48 -19.22 -13.81
N THR A 114 -17.23 -18.22 -13.31
CA THR A 114 -17.91 -18.21 -12.00
C THR A 114 -17.18 -18.90 -10.83
N ILE A 115 -16.37 -18.14 -10.08
CA ILE A 115 -16.14 -18.47 -8.67
C ILE A 115 -17.46 -18.23 -7.92
N LYS A 116 -18.29 -19.27 -7.82
CA LYS A 116 -19.42 -19.27 -6.88
C LYS A 116 -18.84 -19.17 -5.47
N LYS A 117 -19.32 -18.21 -4.67
CA LYS A 117 -18.96 -18.08 -3.24
C LYS A 117 -19.17 -19.45 -2.56
N PRO A 118 -18.17 -20.07 -1.92
CA PRO A 118 -18.39 -21.24 -1.09
C PRO A 118 -19.24 -20.83 0.10
N GLN A 119 -20.42 -21.42 0.22
CA GLN A 119 -21.25 -21.27 1.40
C GLN A 119 -20.57 -22.02 2.56
N LYS A 120 -20.55 -21.42 3.75
CA LYS A 120 -20.07 -22.11 4.95
C LYS A 120 -20.97 -23.32 5.20
N ASP A 121 -20.37 -24.49 5.34
CA ASP A 121 -20.76 -25.45 6.38
C ASP A 121 -19.59 -26.39 6.70
N HIS A 122 -19.53 -26.82 7.96
CA HIS A 122 -18.39 -27.48 8.57
C HIS A 122 -18.69 -28.97 8.78
N LYS A 123 -17.82 -29.85 8.27
CA LYS A 123 -17.55 -31.16 8.89
C LYS A 123 -16.23 -31.76 8.42
N GLU A 124 -15.55 -32.38 9.36
CA GLU A 124 -14.25 -33.02 9.22
C GLU A 124 -14.35 -34.32 8.43
N THR A 125 -13.28 -34.67 7.69
CA THR A 125 -12.72 -36.03 7.75
C THR A 125 -11.20 -35.92 7.67
N ILE A 126 -10.53 -36.60 8.59
CA ILE A 126 -9.07 -36.67 8.73
C ILE A 126 -8.58 -37.92 8.00
N GLU A 127 -7.50 -37.83 7.22
CA GLU A 127 -6.42 -38.84 7.25
C GLU A 127 -5.13 -38.29 6.61
N LYS A 128 -3.98 -38.88 7.00
CA LYS A 128 -2.64 -38.24 6.99
C LYS A 128 -1.66 -38.94 5.97
N PRO A 129 -0.32 -38.98 6.17
CA PRO A 129 0.59 -37.96 5.63
C PRO A 129 1.85 -38.52 4.91
N TYR A 130 2.35 -37.82 3.88
CA TYR A 130 3.73 -37.96 3.39
C TYR A 130 4.19 -36.62 2.80
N GLY A 131 5.41 -36.12 2.99
CA GLY A 131 6.54 -36.59 3.80
C GLY A 131 7.78 -35.77 3.44
N ILE A 132 8.27 -34.92 4.34
CA ILE A 132 9.44 -34.05 4.10
C ILE A 132 10.72 -34.81 4.47
N PRO A 133 11.79 -34.72 3.66
CA PRO A 133 13.15 -34.81 4.15
C PRO A 133 13.93 -33.51 3.85
N GLN A 134 14.21 -32.72 4.89
CA GLN A 134 15.35 -31.80 4.85
C GLN A 134 16.65 -32.60 4.99
N LYS A 135 17.73 -32.12 4.36
CA LYS A 135 19.06 -32.09 5.00
C LYS A 135 20.00 -31.14 4.27
N ASP A 136 20.74 -30.37 5.07
CA ASP A 136 21.70 -29.35 4.68
C ASP A 136 23.00 -29.96 4.15
N HIS A 137 23.80 -29.19 3.40
CA HIS A 137 25.22 -28.89 3.70
C HIS A 137 25.79 -27.84 2.73
N MET A 138 26.73 -27.03 3.22
CA MET A 138 27.41 -25.94 2.50
C MET A 138 28.65 -26.41 1.71
N VAL A 139 29.10 -25.61 0.72
CA VAL A 139 30.46 -24.99 0.62
C VAL A 139 30.90 -24.71 -0.85
N TYR A 140 31.18 -23.43 -1.09
CA TYR A 140 31.93 -22.69 -2.13
C TYR A 140 32.83 -23.39 -3.18
N THR A 141 32.84 -22.85 -4.41
CA THR A 141 33.97 -22.26 -5.21
C THR A 141 33.79 -22.46 -6.74
N ASN A 142 34.42 -21.74 -7.68
CA ASN A 142 34.76 -20.30 -7.85
C ASN A 142 35.22 -20.05 -9.33
N ASN A 143 35.37 -18.79 -9.76
CA ASN A 143 36.05 -18.31 -11.02
C ASN A 143 35.36 -18.63 -12.37
N ASN A 144 35.46 -17.84 -13.47
CA ASN A 144 36.01 -16.50 -13.82
C ASN A 144 35.33 -16.06 -15.17
N GLU A 145 35.40 -14.86 -15.75
CA GLU A 145 35.99 -13.54 -15.41
C GLU A 145 35.11 -12.44 -16.10
N LYS A 146 34.69 -11.38 -15.40
CA LYS A 146 35.28 -10.02 -15.39
C LYS A 146 35.23 -9.21 -16.71
N ASN A 147 34.39 -8.18 -16.73
CA ASN A 147 34.90 -6.81 -16.82
C ASN A 147 33.92 -5.75 -16.29
N GLU A 148 34.50 -4.70 -15.71
CA GLU A 148 33.83 -3.68 -14.91
C GLU A 148 33.43 -2.44 -15.73
N LYS A 149 32.30 -1.81 -15.36
CA LYS A 149 32.32 -0.40 -14.93
C LYS A 149 31.05 0.01 -14.17
N ASN A 150 31.24 0.75 -13.09
CA ASN A 150 30.19 1.30 -12.23
C ASN A 150 29.43 2.45 -12.90
N GLU A 151 28.15 2.62 -12.55
CA GLU A 151 27.68 3.92 -12.02
C GLU A 151 26.39 3.80 -11.17
N LYS A 152 26.20 4.78 -10.30
CA LYS A 152 25.48 4.77 -9.02
C LYS A 152 23.97 4.49 -9.05
N ASN A 153 23.49 3.82 -7.99
CA ASN A 153 22.12 3.87 -7.50
C ASN A 153 21.78 5.24 -6.88
N GLU A 154 20.55 5.71 -7.06
CA GLU A 154 19.81 6.49 -6.07
C GLU A 154 18.30 6.48 -6.39
N LYS A 155 17.50 5.73 -5.61
CA LYS A 155 16.04 5.89 -5.54
C LYS A 155 15.56 5.69 -4.10
N GLU A 156 15.13 6.79 -3.51
CA GLU A 156 14.50 6.85 -2.19
C GLU A 156 13.20 6.02 -2.17
N GLY A 157 13.11 5.06 -1.26
CA GLY A 157 11.84 4.42 -0.93
C GLY A 157 11.12 5.23 0.13
N LYS A 158 9.97 5.85 -0.22
CA LYS A 158 9.08 6.47 0.76
C LYS A 158 8.14 5.43 1.37
N GLU A 159 7.93 5.58 2.67
CA GLU A 159 7.10 4.70 3.49
C GLU A 159 5.60 4.82 3.13
N GLU A 160 4.93 3.69 2.95
CA GLU A 160 3.49 3.57 3.23
C GLU A 160 3.28 2.51 4.31
N ALA A 161 2.49 2.86 5.33
CA ALA A 161 2.36 2.07 6.54
C ALA A 161 1.49 0.83 6.34
N SER A 162 2.10 -0.36 6.40
CA SER A 162 1.41 -1.62 6.65
C SER A 162 0.93 -1.70 8.11
N PRO A 163 -0.22 -2.36 8.42
CA PRO A 163 -0.67 -2.58 9.79
C PRO A 163 0.37 -3.34 10.63
N PRO A 164 0.39 -3.16 11.97
CA PRO A 164 1.48 -3.63 12.82
C PRO A 164 1.56 -5.16 12.82
N THR A 165 2.49 -5.68 12.02
CA THR A 165 2.93 -7.06 12.11
C THR A 165 3.99 -7.12 13.21
N SER A 166 3.53 -7.14 14.46
CA SER A 166 4.43 -7.32 15.61
C SER A 166 5.29 -8.57 15.38
N PRO A 167 6.62 -8.49 15.52
CA PRO A 167 7.46 -9.66 15.35
C PRO A 167 7.06 -10.72 16.38
N ARG A 168 6.88 -11.97 15.93
CA ARG A 168 6.48 -13.09 16.80
C ARG A 168 7.55 -13.48 17.84
N PHE A 169 8.73 -12.88 17.75
CA PHE A 169 9.84 -13.10 18.65
C PHE A 169 10.72 -11.85 18.66
N TYR A 170 11.09 -11.34 19.83
CA TYR A 170 12.05 -10.24 19.99
C TYR A 170 13.46 -10.79 20.28
N PRO A 171 14.54 -10.12 19.86
CA PRO A 171 15.91 -10.60 20.10
C PRO A 171 16.27 -10.76 21.59
N SER A 172 15.66 -9.97 22.48
CA SER A 172 15.81 -10.08 23.94
C SER A 172 14.60 -9.52 24.69
N PRO A 173 14.45 -9.76 26.00
CA PRO A 173 13.41 -9.12 26.82
C PRO A 173 13.47 -7.59 26.82
N ILE A 174 14.65 -7.00 26.66
CA ILE A 174 14.83 -5.53 26.59
C ILE A 174 14.31 -5.01 25.25
N HIS A 175 14.58 -5.75 24.17
CA HIS A 175 13.99 -5.47 22.86
C HIS A 175 12.45 -5.54 22.89
N GLU A 176 11.85 -6.45 23.65
CA GLU A 176 10.40 -6.52 23.84
C GLU A 176 9.84 -5.34 24.65
N LEU A 177 10.56 -4.88 25.69
CA LEU A 177 10.18 -3.69 26.45
C LEU A 177 10.21 -2.44 25.56
N LEU A 178 11.30 -2.22 24.82
CA LEU A 178 11.46 -1.08 23.91
C LEU A 178 10.53 -1.13 22.68
N ALA A 179 10.00 -2.30 22.31
CA ALA A 179 8.99 -2.39 21.26
C ALA A 179 7.56 -2.08 21.76
N LYS A 180 7.35 -2.04 23.08
CA LYS A 180 6.06 -1.82 23.74
C LYS A 180 5.94 -0.45 24.42
N THR A 181 7.01 0.34 24.47
CA THR A 181 7.00 1.74 24.94
C THR A 181 6.12 2.62 24.06
N GLU A 182 5.20 3.39 24.66
CA GLU A 182 4.26 4.26 23.93
C GLU A 182 4.98 5.40 23.20
N SER A 183 6.14 5.85 23.71
CA SER A 183 6.99 6.84 23.07
C SER A 183 7.59 6.43 21.72
N LEU A 184 7.65 5.13 21.41
CA LEU A 184 8.37 4.62 20.25
C LEU A 184 7.40 4.00 19.23
N SER A 185 7.33 4.60 18.04
CA SER A 185 6.51 4.02 16.96
C SER A 185 7.08 2.66 16.52
N PRO A 186 6.25 1.71 16.03
CA PRO A 186 6.74 0.42 15.52
C PRO A 186 7.79 0.57 14.41
N VAL A 187 7.69 1.64 13.60
CA VAL A 187 8.67 1.98 12.56
C VAL A 187 9.97 2.49 13.18
N SER A 188 9.89 3.37 14.19
CA SER A 188 11.06 3.88 14.91
C SER A 188 11.83 2.75 15.60
N TYR A 189 11.13 1.83 16.26
CA TYR A 189 11.73 0.62 16.82
C TYR A 189 12.44 -0.21 15.74
N LYS A 190 11.74 -0.51 14.65
CA LYS A 190 12.28 -1.33 13.57
C LYS A 190 13.54 -0.71 12.93
N THR A 191 13.51 0.59 12.67
CA THR A 191 14.57 1.30 11.94
C THR A 191 15.81 1.56 12.78
N PHE A 192 15.67 1.76 14.09
CA PHE A 192 16.79 2.20 14.94
C PHE A 192 17.19 1.22 16.06
N PHE A 193 16.30 0.31 16.47
CA PHE A 193 16.50 -0.55 17.64
C PHE A 193 16.47 -2.05 17.32
N GLU A 194 15.87 -2.51 16.21
CA GLU A 194 15.82 -3.95 15.84
C GLU A 194 17.22 -4.55 15.62
N ASN A 195 18.12 -3.80 14.97
CA ASN A 195 19.50 -4.22 14.68
C ASN A 195 20.55 -3.75 15.73
N ALA A 196 20.15 -2.96 16.73
CA ALA A 196 21.08 -2.45 17.73
C ALA A 196 21.46 -3.56 18.73
N ASP A 197 22.71 -3.57 19.21
CA ASP A 197 23.13 -4.49 20.27
C ASP A 197 22.75 -3.85 21.62
N ILE A 198 21.61 -4.29 22.17
CA ILE A 198 21.00 -3.74 23.38
C ILE A 198 21.22 -4.69 24.55
N ARG A 199 21.95 -4.22 25.57
CA ARG A 199 22.32 -5.00 26.76
C ARG A 199 22.01 -4.22 28.03
N GLU A 200 21.57 -4.92 29.07
CA GLU A 200 21.45 -4.34 30.40
C GLU A 200 22.68 -4.73 31.23
N GLU A 201 23.44 -3.73 31.68
CA GLU A 201 24.61 -3.91 32.53
C GLU A 201 24.49 -2.94 33.72
N ASN A 202 24.62 -3.46 34.94
CA ASN A 202 24.61 -2.68 36.19
C ASN A 202 23.38 -1.76 36.38
N GLY A 203 22.21 -2.16 35.86
CA GLY A 203 20.96 -1.38 35.94
C GLY A 203 20.83 -0.24 34.93
N ALA A 204 21.77 -0.11 33.99
CA ALA A 204 21.68 0.77 32.83
C ALA A 204 21.50 -0.04 31.54
N ILE A 205 20.69 0.48 30.61
CA ILE A 205 20.52 -0.09 29.28
C ILE A 205 21.57 0.53 28.36
N LYS A 206 22.51 -0.28 27.90
CA LYS A 206 23.51 0.10 26.90
C LYS A 206 23.01 -0.24 25.51
N ILE A 207 22.94 0.76 24.64
CA ILE A 207 22.50 0.61 23.25
C ILE A 207 23.68 0.92 22.35
N LYS A 208 24.25 -0.10 21.70
CA LYS A 208 25.25 0.10 20.66
C LYS A 208 24.56 0.22 19.31
N ALA A 209 24.64 1.40 18.70
CA ALA A 209 24.02 1.67 17.41
C ALA A 209 24.77 0.99 16.25
N GLU A 210 24.04 0.59 15.20
CA GLU A 210 24.64 0.04 13.97
C GLU A 210 25.46 1.10 13.20
N ASN A 211 24.97 2.34 13.18
CA ASN A 211 25.54 3.46 12.41
C ASN A 211 25.42 4.78 13.18
N GLU A 212 26.28 5.76 12.88
CA GLU A 212 26.24 7.12 13.48
C GLU A 212 24.90 7.85 13.25
N PHE A 213 24.24 7.61 12.11
CA PHE A 213 22.88 8.13 11.88
C PHE A 213 21.87 7.57 12.88
N SER A 214 21.88 6.25 13.10
CA SER A 214 21.02 5.59 14.09
C SER A 214 21.36 6.05 15.50
N LYS A 215 22.65 6.26 15.82
CA LYS A 215 23.11 6.83 17.10
C LYS A 215 22.47 8.19 17.38
N GLY A 216 22.53 9.11 16.42
CA GLY A 216 21.90 10.43 16.53
C GLY A 216 20.36 10.40 16.52
N ALA A 217 19.74 9.37 15.95
CA ALA A 217 18.30 9.15 16.05
C ALA A 217 17.89 8.64 17.44
N ILE A 218 18.56 7.60 17.95
CA ILE A 218 18.30 7.00 19.28
C ILE A 218 18.49 8.04 20.39
N GLN A 219 19.51 8.90 20.29
CA GLN A 219 19.76 9.98 21.26
C GLN A 219 18.55 10.89 21.51
N LYS A 220 17.68 11.10 20.51
CA LYS A 220 16.47 11.92 20.66
C LYS A 220 15.40 11.25 21.52
N TYR A 221 15.40 9.93 21.60
CA TYR A 221 14.43 9.14 22.36
C TYR A 221 14.90 8.82 23.79
N ILE A 222 16.20 8.95 24.10
CA ILE A 222 16.77 8.69 25.45
C ILE A 222 15.92 9.33 26.56
N PRO A 223 15.62 10.65 26.57
CA PRO A 223 14.97 11.27 27.72
C PRO A 223 13.57 10.73 28.01
N THR A 224 12.86 10.28 26.98
CA THR A 224 11.53 9.69 27.11
C THR A 224 11.60 8.23 27.53
N LEU A 225 12.52 7.46 26.94
CA LEU A 225 12.73 6.05 27.27
C LEU A 225 13.28 5.86 28.70
N GLU A 226 14.12 6.78 29.20
CA GLU A 226 14.59 6.73 30.60
C GLU A 226 13.42 6.91 31.60
N ILE A 227 12.45 7.78 31.29
CA ILE A 227 11.24 7.98 32.10
C ILE A 227 10.35 6.73 32.07
N GLU A 228 10.11 6.16 30.88
CA GLU A 228 9.20 5.01 30.72
C GLU A 228 9.78 3.70 31.26
N THR A 229 11.08 3.46 31.11
CA THR A 229 11.75 2.25 31.62
C THR A 229 12.23 2.38 33.06
N ASN A 230 12.26 3.60 33.62
CA ASN A 230 12.83 3.93 34.93
C ASN A 230 14.27 3.40 35.12
N LYS A 231 15.03 3.37 34.03
CA LYS A 231 16.44 2.93 33.93
C LYS A 231 17.22 3.95 33.13
N LYS A 232 18.50 4.12 33.48
CA LYS A 232 19.42 4.99 32.74
C LYS A 232 19.77 4.36 31.39
N ILE A 233 19.82 5.14 30.32
CA ILE A 233 20.11 4.65 28.95
C ILE A 233 21.39 5.29 28.44
N GLU A 234 22.38 4.47 28.10
CA GLU A 234 23.68 4.91 27.60
C GLU A 234 23.87 4.42 26.16
N VAL A 235 24.00 5.36 25.21
CA VAL A 235 24.23 5.03 23.79
C VAL A 235 25.72 5.05 23.48
N ILE A 236 26.24 3.93 22.97
CA ILE A 236 27.66 3.67 22.71
C ILE A 236 27.92 3.69 21.19
#